data_AF-A0A949GER9-F1
#
_entry.id   AF-A0A949GER9-F1
#
_cell.length_a   1.000
_cell.length_b   1.000
_cell.length_c   1.000
_cell.angle_alpha   90.00
_cell.angle_beta   90.00
_cell.angle_gamma   90.00
#
_symmetry.space_group_name_H-M   'P 1'
#
loop_
_entity.id
_entity.type
_entity.pdbx_description
1 polymer ?
#
loop_
_entity_poly.entity_id
_entity_poly.type
_entity_poly.pdbx_seq_one_letter_code
_entity_poly.pdbx_strand_id
1 'polypeptide(L)'
;MTHAITNTMNDDLYKFPRLYLSAPLNGGDIPLCDEHAHYIRNVLRKADGDCVRLFNGMDGEWLAQLFYEGKRGVIARTQKQVKQQPQRKRHVHL
;
A
#
# COMPACT_ATOMS: atom_id res chain seq x y z
N MET A 1 6.39 12.46 32.60
CA MET A 1 7.66 11.90 32.09
C MET A 1 7.41 11.46 30.67
N THR A 2 7.95 12.22 29.73
CA THR A 2 7.68 12.17 28.29
C THR A 2 8.33 10.91 27.71
N HIS A 3 7.53 9.90 27.37
CA HIS A 3 8.06 8.72 26.66
C HIS A 3 8.36 9.11 25.22
N ALA A 4 9.64 9.14 24.89
CA ALA A 4 10.16 9.27 23.53
C ALA A 4 9.73 8.04 22.72
N ILE A 5 8.80 8.22 21.77
CA ILE A 5 8.44 7.22 20.79
C ILE A 5 9.17 7.58 19.49
N THR A 6 10.47 7.32 19.44
CA THR A 6 11.25 7.49 18.22
C THR A 6 11.79 6.13 17.77
N ASN A 7 11.45 5.77 16.53
CA ASN A 7 12.20 4.88 15.63
C ASN A 7 11.71 3.44 15.29
N THR A 8 10.49 3.01 15.62
CA THR A 8 9.97 1.69 15.16
C THR A 8 9.34 1.71 13.75
N MET A 9 9.19 2.87 13.10
CA MET A 9 8.29 3.01 11.94
C MET A 9 8.76 2.39 10.61
N ASN A 10 9.96 1.79 10.52
CA ASN A 10 10.45 1.22 9.26
C ASN A 10 10.71 -0.29 9.29
N ASP A 11 10.86 -0.90 10.47
CA ASP A 11 11.15 -2.33 10.57
C ASP A 11 9.89 -3.18 10.35
N ASP A 12 8.70 -2.69 10.71
CA ASP A 12 7.45 -3.46 10.60
C ASP A 12 6.90 -3.61 9.16
N LEU A 13 7.56 -3.01 8.16
CA LEU A 13 7.07 -3.05 6.78
C LEU A 13 6.93 -4.47 6.22
N TYR A 14 7.73 -5.43 6.68
CA TYR A 14 7.63 -6.82 6.24
C TYR A 14 6.31 -7.48 6.66
N LYS A 15 5.63 -6.98 7.69
CA LYS A 15 4.34 -7.50 8.19
C LYS A 15 3.17 -7.14 7.28
N PHE A 16 3.33 -6.09 6.46
CA PHE A 16 2.28 -5.62 5.57
C PHE A 16 2.39 -6.32 4.20
N PRO A 17 1.29 -6.91 3.70
CA PRO A 17 1.28 -7.56 2.41
C PRO A 17 1.54 -6.54 1.30
N ARG A 18 2.17 -7.02 0.23
CA ARG A 18 2.53 -6.21 -0.92
C ARG A 18 1.53 -6.44 -2.05
N LEU A 19 0.87 -5.38 -2.50
CA LEU A 19 -0.22 -5.41 -3.47
C LEU A 19 0.11 -4.55 -4.68
N TYR A 20 -0.13 -5.13 -5.85
CA TYR A 20 -0.04 -4.40 -7.09
C TYR A 20 -1.35 -3.63 -7.32
N LEU A 21 -1.23 -2.34 -7.67
CA LEU A 21 -2.33 -1.55 -8.23
C LEU A 21 -1.85 -0.89 -9.51
N SER A 22 -2.70 -0.81 -10.53
CA SER A 22 -2.39 -0.09 -11.77
C SER A 22 -2.58 1.42 -11.66
N ALA A 23 -3.15 1.92 -10.56
CA ALA A 23 -3.41 3.34 -10.33
C ALA A 23 -2.13 4.11 -9.92
N PRO A 24 -2.08 5.44 -10.14
CA PRO A 24 -1.06 6.31 -9.57
C PRO A 24 -1.07 6.23 -8.04
N LEU A 25 0.11 6.10 -7.42
CA LEU A 25 0.24 5.91 -5.96
C LEU A 25 0.64 7.18 -5.20
N ASN A 26 0.89 8.28 -5.92
CA ASN A 26 1.31 9.56 -5.35
C ASN A 26 0.14 10.50 -5.03
N GLY A 27 -1.11 10.05 -5.20
CA GLY A 27 -2.32 10.88 -5.18
C GLY A 27 -3.11 10.91 -3.87
N GLY A 28 -2.67 10.21 -2.82
CA GLY A 28 -3.44 10.13 -1.56
C GLY A 28 -4.47 9.01 -1.59
N ASP A 29 -5.75 9.36 -1.76
CA ASP A 29 -6.86 8.40 -1.67
C ASP A 29 -7.09 7.69 -3.00
N ILE A 30 -7.02 6.37 -2.97
CA ILE A 30 -7.17 5.51 -4.13
C ILE A 30 -8.38 4.62 -3.89
N PRO A 31 -9.53 4.88 -4.54
CA PRO A 31 -10.66 3.96 -4.49
C PRO A 31 -10.27 2.65 -5.18
N LEU A 32 -10.51 1.54 -4.50
CA LEU A 32 -10.21 0.22 -5.02
C LEU A 32 -11.42 -0.30 -5.80
N CYS A 33 -11.17 -0.96 -6.94
CA CYS A 33 -12.22 -1.67 -7.65
C CYS A 33 -12.74 -2.85 -6.80
N ASP A 34 -13.93 -3.33 -7.15
CA ASP A 34 -14.60 -4.43 -6.43
C ASP A 34 -13.72 -5.69 -6.30
N GLU A 35 -12.91 -5.99 -7.31
CA GLU A 35 -12.00 -7.15 -7.30
C GLU A 35 -10.90 -7.00 -6.25
N HIS A 36 -10.25 -5.83 -6.18
CA HIS A 36 -9.24 -5.53 -5.16
C HIS A 36 -9.86 -5.50 -3.76
N ALA A 37 -11.03 -4.88 -3.62
CA ALA A 37 -11.76 -4.84 -2.35
C ALA A 37 -12.15 -6.26 -1.88
N HIS A 38 -12.61 -7.12 -2.80
CA HIS A 38 -12.91 -8.52 -2.51
C HIS A 38 -11.66 -9.29 -2.10
N TYR A 39 -10.55 -9.13 -2.83
CA TYR A 39 -9.28 -9.76 -2.53
C TYR A 39 -8.75 -9.39 -1.14
N ILE A 40 -8.77 -8.09 -0.81
CA ILE A 40 -8.33 -7.56 0.48
C ILE A 40 -9.17 -8.13 1.63
N ARG A 41 -10.50 -8.18 1.47
CA ARG A 41 -11.41 -8.68 2.51
C ARG A 41 -11.33 -10.19 2.70
N ASN A 42 -11.38 -10.95 1.62
CA ASN A 42 -11.65 -12.38 1.71
C ASN A 42 -10.38 -13.22 1.67
N VAL A 43 -9.38 -12.78 0.89
CA VAL A 43 -8.12 -13.50 0.75
C VAL A 43 -7.13 -13.01 1.79
N LEU A 44 -6.89 -11.69 1.85
CA LEU A 44 -5.92 -11.12 2.80
C LEU A 44 -6.49 -10.94 4.21
N ARG A 45 -7.82 -10.96 4.35
CA ARG A 45 -8.55 -10.80 5.62
C ARG A 45 -8.15 -9.53 6.37
N LYS A 46 -7.94 -8.45 5.62
CA LYS A 46 -7.65 -7.14 6.21
C LYS A 46 -8.92 -6.47 6.71
N ALA A 47 -8.77 -5.74 7.80
CA ALA A 47 -9.81 -4.94 8.41
C ALA A 47 -9.68 -3.46 8.03
N ASP A 48 -10.68 -2.68 8.42
CA ASP A 48 -10.57 -1.22 8.39
C ASP A 48 -9.40 -0.75 9.26
N GLY A 49 -8.64 0.23 8.78
CA GLY A 49 -7.44 0.75 9.44
C GLY A 49 -6.17 -0.10 9.26
N ASP A 50 -6.26 -1.31 8.69
CA ASP A 50 -5.08 -2.12 8.38
C ASP A 50 -4.21 -1.46 7.31
N CYS A 51 -2.91 -1.77 7.37
CA CYS A 51 -1.94 -1.26 6.41
C CYS A 51 -1.53 -2.32 5.37
N VAL A 52 -1.25 -1.83 4.16
CA VAL A 52 -0.73 -2.60 3.02
C VAL A 52 0.38 -1.82 2.33
N ARG A 53 1.23 -2.53 1.57
CA ARG A 53 2.25 -1.90 0.72
C ARG A 53 1.78 -1.95 -0.73
N LEU A 54 1.57 -0.80 -1.34
CA LEU A 54 1.14 -0.67 -2.72
C LEU A 54 2.36 -0.44 -3.63
N PHE A 55 2.36 -1.04 -4.81
CA PHE A 55 3.33 -0.73 -5.86
C PHE A 55 2.65 -0.82 -7.24
N ASN A 56 3.11 -0.01 -8.19
CA ASN A 56 2.59 -0.01 -9.56
C ASN A 56 3.69 -0.14 -10.63
N GLY A 57 4.94 -0.32 -10.20
CA GLY A 57 6.09 -0.42 -11.10
C GLY A 57 6.54 0.91 -11.71
N MET A 58 5.94 2.04 -11.32
CA MET A 58 6.26 3.38 -11.81
C MET A 58 6.57 4.36 -10.68
N ASP A 59 5.75 4.38 -9.62
CA ASP A 59 5.83 5.32 -8.50
C ASP A 59 6.62 4.77 -7.30
N GLY A 60 7.21 3.58 -7.44
CA GLY A 60 7.86 2.86 -6.34
C GLY A 60 6.86 2.13 -5.45
N GLU A 61 7.18 2.01 -4.16
CA GLU A 61 6.38 1.31 -3.17
C GLU A 61 5.94 2.26 -2.06
N TRP A 62 4.66 2.17 -1.69
CA TRP A 62 3.98 3.07 -0.78
C TRP A 62 3.30 2.30 0.34
N LEU A 63 3.42 2.79 1.58
CA LEU A 63 2.58 2.33 2.68
C LEU A 63 1.22 3.03 2.54
N ALA A 64 0.14 2.25 2.56
CA ALA A 64 -1.21 2.76 2.53
C ALA A 64 -2.06 2.14 3.64
N GLN A 65 -2.98 2.92 4.17
CA GLN A 65 -3.99 2.49 5.12
C GLN A 65 -5.31 2.26 4.41
N LEU A 66 -6.00 1.18 4.76
CA LEU A 66 -7.30 0.82 4.19
C LEU A 66 -8.44 1.47 4.97
N PHE A 67 -9.39 2.03 4.24
CA PHE A 67 -10.62 2.62 4.74
C PHE A 67 -11.81 1.95 4.08
N TYR A 68 -12.76 1.43 4.85
CA TYR A 68 -13.89 0.66 4.36
C TYR A 68 -15.11 1.58 4.24
N GLU A 69 -15.63 1.70 3.03
CA GLU A 69 -16.82 2.51 2.74
C GLU A 69 -18.02 1.60 2.44
N GLY A 70 -18.90 1.47 3.43
CA GLY A 70 -20.08 0.60 3.34
C GLY A 70 -19.72 -0.88 3.18
N LYS A 71 -20.57 -1.63 2.46
CA LYS A 71 -20.41 -3.10 2.33
C LYS A 71 -19.33 -3.53 1.34
N ARG A 72 -19.02 -2.71 0.33
CA ARG A 72 -18.15 -3.08 -0.80
C ARG A 72 -17.03 -2.10 -1.10
N GLY A 73 -17.19 -0.82 -0.78
CA GLY A 73 -16.15 0.19 -1.02
C GLY A 73 -14.93 -0.03 -0.12
N VAL A 74 -13.74 0.11 -0.70
CA VAL A 74 -12.48 0.23 0.04
C VAL A 74 -11.67 1.33 -0.61
N ILE A 75 -11.19 2.26 0.20
CA ILE A 75 -10.21 3.27 -0.20
C ILE A 75 -8.87 2.88 0.40
N ALA A 76 -7.81 2.93 -0.40
CA ALA A 76 -6.45 2.89 0.10
C ALA A 76 -5.89 4.31 0.13
N ARG A 77 -5.61 4.83 1.33
CA ARG A 77 -4.98 6.15 1.53
C ARG A 77 -3.48 5.98 1.65
N THR A 78 -2.74 6.48 0.67
CA THR A 78 -1.28 6.43 0.66
C THR A 78 -0.72 7.37 1.71
N GLN A 79 0.17 6.88 2.58
CA GLN A 79 0.76 7.63 3.68
C GLN A 79 2.19 8.07 3.39
N LYS A 80 3.07 7.10 3.09
CA LYS A 80 4.50 7.36 2.84
C LYS A 80 5.05 6.47 1.74
N GLN A 81 5.94 7.02 0.92
CA GLN A 81 6.74 6.21 -0.01
C GLN A 81 7.82 5.49 0.80
N VAL A 82 7.82 4.15 0.75
CA VAL A 82 8.76 3.30 1.49
C VAL A 82 9.91 2.81 0.61
N LYS A 83 9.74 2.81 -0.71
CA LYS A 83 10.80 2.50 -1.67
C LYS A 83 10.65 3.36 -2.90
N GLN A 84 11.73 3.98 -3.34
CA GLN A 84 11.76 4.68 -4.62
C GLN A 84 11.72 3.67 -5.77
N GLN A 85 11.16 4.09 -6.91
CA GLN A 85 11.22 3.29 -8.11
C GLN A 85 12.69 3.07 -8.52
N PRO A 86 13.17 1.83 -8.64
CA PRO A 86 14.53 1.58 -9.10
C PRO A 86 14.71 2.12 -10.52
N GLN A 87 15.82 2.81 -10.76
CA GLN A 87 16.17 3.29 -12.09
C GLN A 87 16.24 2.08 -13.03
N ARG A 88 15.51 2.14 -14.15
CA ARG A 88 15.42 1.06 -15.13
C ARG A 88 16.82 0.76 -15.66
N LYS A 89 17.48 -0.26 -15.11
CA LYS A 89 18.71 -0.80 -15.70
C LYS A 89 18.34 -1.39 -17.07
N ARG A 90 19.12 -1.02 -18.09
CA ARG A 90 18.87 -1.25 -19.52
C ARG A 90 18.37 -2.66 -19.82
N HIS A 91 17.43 -2.74 -20.77
CA HIS A 91 16.83 -3.97 -21.30
C HIS A 91 17.90 -4.97 -21.75
N VAL A 92 17.82 -6.19 -21.22
CA VAL A 92 18.33 -7.39 -21.89
C VAL A 92 17.20 -7.86 -22.79
N HIS A 93 17.43 -7.88 -24.11
CA HIS A 93 16.53 -8.52 -25.06
C HIS A 93 16.74 -10.04 -24.91
N LEU A 94 15.69 -10.77 -24.55
CA LEU A 94 15.68 -12.23 -24.44
C LEU A 94 15.23 -12.85 -25.77
#